data_AF-A0A1M5MMW7-F1
#
_entry.id   AF-A0A1M5MMW7-F1
#
_cell.length_a   1.000
_cell.length_b   1.000
_cell.length_c   1.000
_cell.angle_alpha   90.00
_cell.angle_beta   90.00
_cell.angle_gamma   90.00
#
_symmetry.space_group_name_H-M   'P 1'
#
loop_
_entity.id
_entity.type
_entity.pdbx_description
1 polymer ?
#
loop_
_entity_poly.entity_id
_entity_poly.type
_entity_poly.pdbx_seq_one_letter_code
_entity_poly.pdbx_strand_id
1 'polypeptide(L)'
;MSEINILNFEEKVQSVSNEANKKELLIIIDELKRKHYPNVLSKIEKLQQQHEVGEELSKTLSLMQAVSHAEIGEFKASRDIIYSLYENADSSKELLLLGELAYMSDYKLARRILSSAVKVSAEDSQNRITKARIYLILGETEEKLQKYKRAIKYFKNGLEYFNEQEKRDQYMIFYLHFKIGTLYATINEADDAIEFLSKTIELADEHQDSNIKIHSLISLAKTYADKEKSEKVIYYLKDALHLLGDSPLKGTYTHAEALTEMGYAYFTQSKYEQAIPYYEQATNLYWNLSNPPMRKLGMIYMQFSFCLENQTKQSTSIAGVHYEKAIDCLEKANDEELLENALADVISFFERTNNGRKKRLFENKFVNLTNQKTRNA
;
A
#
# COMPACT_ATOMS: atom_id res chain seq x y z
N MET A 1 -9.83 -5.44 -3.03
CA MET A 1 -11.30 -5.45 -3.06
C MET A 1 -11.89 -4.42 -4.05
N SER A 2 -11.28 -4.14 -5.20
CA SER A 2 -11.89 -3.25 -6.23
C SER A 2 -12.39 -4.04 -7.43
N GLU A 3 -13.22 -5.05 -7.19
CA GLU A 3 -14.05 -5.54 -8.28
C GLU A 3 -15.32 -4.69 -8.33
N ILE A 4 -15.57 -4.07 -9.48
CA ILE A 4 -16.80 -3.36 -9.87
C ILE A 4 -18.09 -4.15 -9.53
N ASN A 5 -17.97 -5.45 -9.25
CA ASN A 5 -19.01 -6.35 -8.71
C ASN A 5 -19.75 -5.80 -7.48
N ILE A 6 -19.16 -4.89 -6.71
CA ILE A 6 -19.79 -4.32 -5.51
C ILE A 6 -21.11 -3.57 -5.82
N LEU A 7 -21.24 -2.99 -7.02
CA LEU A 7 -22.35 -2.10 -7.35
C LEU A 7 -23.56 -2.80 -7.97
N ASN A 8 -23.44 -4.09 -8.32
CA ASN A 8 -24.43 -4.89 -9.07
C ASN A 8 -25.23 -4.07 -10.09
N PHE A 9 -24.52 -3.34 -10.95
CA PHE A 9 -25.15 -2.40 -11.87
C PHE A 9 -26.16 -3.06 -12.82
N GLU A 10 -26.01 -4.35 -13.10
CA GLU A 10 -26.96 -5.09 -13.93
C GLU A 10 -28.33 -5.19 -13.29
N GLU A 11 -28.39 -5.58 -12.02
CA GLU A 11 -29.64 -5.68 -11.27
C GLU A 11 -30.28 -4.30 -11.10
N LYS A 12 -29.47 -3.28 -10.75
CA LYS A 12 -29.95 -1.89 -10.64
C LYS A 12 -30.51 -1.35 -11.95
N VAL A 13 -29.83 -1.59 -13.07
CA VAL A 13 -30.33 -1.17 -14.39
C VAL A 13 -31.60 -1.90 -14.76
N GLN A 14 -31.70 -3.20 -14.49
CA GLN A 14 -32.92 -3.95 -14.76
C GLN A 14 -34.13 -3.39 -14.02
N SER A 15 -33.97 -2.93 -12.77
CA SER A 15 -35.07 -2.36 -11.98
C SER A 15 -35.50 -0.97 -12.44
N VAL A 16 -34.60 -0.17 -13.02
CA VAL A 16 -34.90 1.23 -13.42
C VAL A 16 -35.07 1.44 -14.93
N SER A 17 -34.81 0.42 -15.75
CA SER A 17 -34.94 0.51 -17.21
C SER A 17 -36.40 0.44 -17.69
N ASN A 18 -36.67 1.06 -18.84
CA ASN A 18 -37.92 0.97 -19.57
C ASN A 18 -37.67 0.58 -21.04
N GLU A 19 -38.72 0.31 -21.81
CA GLU A 19 -38.56 -0.11 -23.21
C GLU A 19 -37.76 0.87 -24.08
N ALA A 20 -37.79 2.16 -23.75
CA ALA A 20 -37.14 3.21 -24.53
C ALA A 20 -35.62 3.31 -24.29
N ASN A 21 -35.12 2.93 -23.11
CA ASN A 21 -33.70 3.10 -22.73
C ASN A 21 -32.96 1.79 -22.41
N LYS A 22 -33.67 0.66 -22.31
CA LYS A 22 -33.10 -0.62 -21.89
C LYS A 22 -31.95 -1.09 -22.77
N LYS A 23 -32.05 -0.89 -24.10
CA LYS A 23 -31.01 -1.33 -25.03
C LYS A 23 -29.72 -0.55 -24.82
N GLU A 24 -29.80 0.76 -24.69
CA GLU A 24 -28.68 1.66 -24.45
C GLU A 24 -28.03 1.36 -23.10
N LEU A 25 -28.82 1.13 -22.05
CA LEU A 25 -28.30 0.79 -20.72
C LEU A 25 -27.54 -0.54 -20.70
N LEU A 26 -28.01 -1.55 -21.43
CA LEU A 26 -27.29 -2.82 -21.57
C LEU A 26 -25.94 -2.63 -22.30
N ILE A 27 -25.88 -1.74 -23.30
CA ILE A 27 -24.62 -1.41 -23.97
C ILE A 27 -23.67 -0.70 -22.99
N ILE A 28 -24.17 0.24 -22.19
CA ILE A 28 -23.36 0.94 -21.17
C ILE A 28 -22.77 -0.05 -20.16
N ILE A 29 -23.56 -1.03 -19.70
CA ILE A 29 -23.08 -2.10 -18.82
C ILE A 29 -21.98 -2.93 -19.47
N ASP A 30 -22.14 -3.32 -20.74
CA ASP A 30 -21.13 -4.10 -21.45
C ASP A 30 -19.81 -3.33 -21.58
N GLU A 31 -19.85 -2.03 -21.89
CA GLU A 31 -18.66 -1.18 -21.92
C GLU A 31 -18.01 -1.07 -20.53
N LEU A 32 -18.80 -0.94 -19.46
CA LEU A 32 -18.30 -0.90 -18.09
C LEU A 32 -17.62 -2.22 -17.70
N LYS A 33 -18.22 -3.36 -18.05
CA LYS A 33 -17.64 -4.70 -17.84
C LYS A 33 -16.32 -4.88 -18.61
N ARG A 34 -16.24 -4.33 -19.82
CA ARG A 34 -15.03 -4.30 -20.65
C ARG A 34 -14.02 -3.25 -20.22
N LYS A 35 -14.31 -2.47 -19.17
CA LYS A 35 -13.45 -1.38 -18.66
C LYS A 35 -13.18 -0.28 -19.69
N HIS A 36 -14.11 -0.07 -20.62
CA HIS A 36 -14.05 1.02 -21.59
C HIS A 36 -14.67 2.29 -21.00
N TYR A 37 -14.10 2.78 -19.91
CA TYR A 37 -14.68 3.88 -19.13
C TYR A 37 -14.94 5.17 -19.93
N PRO A 38 -14.11 5.59 -20.90
CA PRO A 38 -14.44 6.74 -21.75
C PRO A 38 -15.71 6.52 -22.60
N ASN A 39 -15.93 5.29 -23.07
CA ASN A 39 -17.15 4.94 -23.82
C ASN A 39 -18.38 4.95 -22.90
N VAL A 40 -18.24 4.48 -21.67
CA VAL A 40 -19.30 4.55 -20.65
C VAL A 40 -19.74 6.00 -20.48
N LEU A 41 -18.80 6.91 -20.23
CA LEU A 41 -19.09 8.34 -20.03
C LEU A 41 -19.81 8.96 -21.24
N SER A 42 -19.29 8.76 -22.45
CA SER A 42 -19.88 9.29 -23.68
C SER A 42 -21.29 8.74 -23.96
N LYS A 43 -21.52 7.44 -23.71
CA LYS A 43 -22.83 6.83 -23.93
C LYS A 43 -23.86 7.24 -22.88
N ILE A 44 -23.44 7.46 -21.63
CA ILE A 44 -24.32 8.01 -20.58
C ILE A 44 -24.78 9.42 -20.96
N GLU A 45 -23.85 10.28 -21.39
CA GLU A 45 -24.18 11.63 -21.83
C GLU A 45 -25.20 11.62 -22.99
N LYS A 46 -24.97 10.76 -24.00
CA LYS A 46 -25.89 10.59 -25.12
C LYS A 46 -27.28 10.10 -24.66
N LEU A 47 -27.34 9.15 -23.73
CA LEU A 47 -28.61 8.66 -23.19
C LEU A 47 -29.38 9.77 -22.47
N GLN A 48 -28.70 10.56 -21.64
CA GLN A 48 -29.30 11.69 -20.91
C GLN A 48 -29.82 12.79 -21.85
N GLN A 49 -29.24 12.95 -23.04
CA GLN A 49 -29.73 13.87 -24.08
C GLN A 49 -30.95 13.32 -24.84
N GLN A 50 -31.07 12.00 -24.95
CA GLN A 50 -32.07 11.34 -25.80
C GLN A 50 -33.35 10.92 -25.06
N HIS A 51 -33.27 10.75 -23.74
CA HIS A 51 -34.35 10.22 -22.93
C HIS A 51 -34.56 11.04 -21.67
N GLU A 52 -35.81 11.13 -21.23
CA GLU A 52 -36.11 11.65 -19.89
C GLU A 52 -35.63 10.62 -18.86
N VAL A 53 -34.81 11.08 -17.92
CA VAL A 53 -34.15 10.24 -16.92
C VAL A 53 -34.80 10.49 -15.57
N GLY A 54 -35.56 9.51 -15.07
CA GLY A 54 -36.11 9.55 -13.71
C GLY A 54 -35.01 9.54 -12.65
N GLU A 55 -35.35 9.94 -11.42
CA GLU A 55 -34.39 10.14 -10.32
C GLU A 55 -33.50 8.90 -10.05
N GLU A 56 -34.10 7.71 -9.97
CA GLU A 56 -33.38 6.47 -9.66
C GLU A 56 -32.43 6.03 -10.78
N LEU A 57 -32.83 6.25 -12.04
CA LEU A 57 -31.95 6.03 -13.18
C LEU A 57 -30.82 7.06 -13.20
N SER A 58 -31.12 8.33 -12.94
CA SER A 58 -30.12 9.41 -12.88
C SER A 58 -29.04 9.10 -11.84
N LYS A 59 -29.46 8.64 -10.66
CA LYS A 59 -28.57 8.19 -9.59
C LYS A 59 -27.71 7.00 -10.02
N THR A 60 -28.29 6.01 -10.69
CA THR A 60 -27.56 4.85 -11.21
C THR A 60 -26.51 5.26 -12.25
N LEU A 61 -26.86 6.16 -13.18
CA LEU A 61 -25.93 6.71 -14.17
C LEU A 61 -24.80 7.50 -13.51
N SER A 62 -25.13 8.30 -12.49
CA SER A 62 -24.15 9.08 -11.72
C SER A 62 -23.13 8.18 -11.01
N LEU A 63 -23.58 7.06 -10.43
CA LEU A 63 -22.69 6.05 -9.85
C LEU A 63 -21.75 5.45 -10.91
N MET A 64 -22.26 5.13 -12.10
CA MET A 64 -21.43 4.62 -13.21
C MET A 64 -20.41 5.66 -13.70
N GLN A 65 -20.80 6.93 -13.78
CA GLN A 65 -19.90 8.04 -14.14
C GLN A 65 -18.80 8.21 -13.09
N ALA A 66 -19.14 8.20 -11.80
CA ALA A 66 -18.18 8.29 -10.71
C ALA A 66 -17.12 7.18 -10.77
N VAL A 67 -17.55 5.92 -10.94
CA VAL A 67 -16.64 4.78 -11.14
C VAL A 67 -15.74 5.01 -12.36
N SER A 68 -16.33 5.40 -13.48
CA SER A 68 -15.60 5.57 -14.74
C SER A 68 -14.53 6.65 -14.64
N HIS A 69 -14.87 7.80 -14.03
CA HIS A 69 -13.90 8.87 -13.77
C HIS A 69 -12.79 8.43 -12.80
N ALA A 70 -13.11 7.69 -11.73
CA ALA A 70 -12.10 7.18 -10.80
C ALA A 70 -11.10 6.24 -11.51
N GLU A 71 -11.59 5.34 -12.36
CA GLU A 71 -10.77 4.33 -13.04
C GLU A 71 -9.84 4.92 -14.11
N ILE A 72 -10.21 6.05 -14.73
CA ILE A 72 -9.34 6.77 -15.67
C ILE A 72 -8.45 7.83 -14.98
N GLY A 73 -8.48 7.92 -13.65
CA GLY A 73 -7.65 8.85 -12.87
C GLY A 73 -8.20 10.28 -12.78
N GLU A 74 -9.43 10.53 -13.24
CA GLU A 74 -10.12 11.82 -13.12
C GLU A 74 -10.78 11.97 -11.74
N PHE A 75 -9.97 11.85 -10.68
CA PHE A 75 -10.45 11.75 -9.30
C PHE A 75 -11.30 12.94 -8.84
N LYS A 76 -11.03 14.16 -9.35
CA LYS A 76 -11.83 15.34 -9.03
C LYS A 76 -13.27 15.21 -9.52
N ALA A 77 -13.46 14.80 -10.78
CA ALA A 77 -14.79 14.61 -11.36
C ALA A 77 -15.57 13.51 -10.61
N SER A 78 -14.91 12.37 -10.36
CA SER A 78 -15.47 11.30 -9.54
C SER A 78 -15.92 11.82 -8.16
N ARG A 79 -15.04 12.52 -7.46
CA ARG A 79 -15.31 13.06 -6.13
C ARG A 79 -16.51 14.02 -6.13
N ASP A 80 -16.59 14.92 -7.10
CA ASP A 80 -17.64 15.94 -7.16
C ASP A 80 -19.02 15.27 -7.37
N ILE A 81 -19.10 14.23 -8.21
CA ILE A 81 -20.31 13.42 -8.39
C ILE A 81 -20.68 12.65 -7.11
N ILE A 82 -19.70 12.03 -6.45
CA ILE A 82 -19.96 11.28 -5.21
C ILE A 82 -20.44 12.23 -4.10
N TYR A 83 -19.90 13.43 -4.04
CA TYR A 83 -20.30 14.44 -3.06
C TYR A 83 -21.77 14.86 -3.26
N SER A 84 -22.21 15.10 -4.49
CA SER A 84 -23.61 15.46 -4.75
C SER A 84 -24.58 14.32 -4.43
N LEU A 85 -24.19 13.06 -4.69
CA LEU A 85 -24.99 11.89 -4.30
C LEU A 85 -25.09 11.76 -2.78
N TYR A 86 -24.00 12.05 -2.06
CA TYR A 86 -23.95 11.96 -0.61
C TYR A 86 -24.88 12.95 0.11
N GLU A 87 -25.13 14.14 -0.46
CA GLU A 87 -26.01 15.15 0.17
C GLU A 87 -27.45 14.66 0.37
N ASN A 88 -27.91 13.71 -0.45
CA ASN A 88 -29.26 13.14 -0.40
C ASN A 88 -29.28 11.70 0.13
N ALA A 89 -28.13 11.15 0.57
CA ALA A 89 -28.04 9.78 1.04
C ALA A 89 -28.44 9.68 2.53
N ASP A 90 -29.46 8.87 2.82
CA ASP A 90 -30.03 8.71 4.16
C ASP A 90 -29.83 7.31 4.74
N SER A 91 -29.62 6.29 3.90
CA SER A 91 -29.48 4.91 4.34
C SER A 91 -28.02 4.48 4.52
N SER A 92 -27.76 3.60 5.50
CA SER A 92 -26.42 3.07 5.77
C SER A 92 -25.83 2.28 4.59
N LYS A 93 -26.66 1.56 3.83
CA LYS A 93 -26.26 0.80 2.64
C LYS A 93 -25.81 1.73 1.51
N GLU A 94 -26.53 2.81 1.29
CA GLU A 94 -26.16 3.80 0.28
C GLU A 94 -24.89 4.54 0.67
N LEU A 95 -24.78 4.98 1.92
CA LEU A 95 -23.59 5.64 2.42
C LEU A 95 -22.36 4.72 2.37
N LEU A 96 -22.54 3.42 2.65
CA LEU A 96 -21.49 2.43 2.45
C LEU A 96 -21.04 2.40 0.98
N LEU A 97 -21.98 2.31 0.04
CA LEU A 97 -21.69 2.29 -1.39
C LEU A 97 -20.92 3.54 -1.85
N LEU A 98 -21.37 4.73 -1.46
CA LEU A 98 -20.71 5.99 -1.78
C LEU A 98 -19.34 6.11 -1.10
N GLY A 99 -19.20 5.56 0.11
CA GLY A 99 -17.93 5.48 0.84
C GLY A 99 -16.90 4.60 0.13
N GLU A 100 -17.33 3.46 -0.41
CA GLU A 100 -16.48 2.57 -1.23
C GLU A 100 -16.03 3.25 -2.53
N LEU A 101 -16.95 3.96 -3.20
CA LEU A 101 -16.61 4.73 -4.39
C LEU A 101 -15.63 5.86 -4.07
N ALA A 102 -15.88 6.60 -2.98
CA ALA A 102 -15.00 7.67 -2.54
C ALA A 102 -13.62 7.12 -2.15
N TYR A 103 -13.51 5.91 -1.60
CA TYR A 103 -12.23 5.30 -1.27
C TYR A 103 -11.33 5.12 -2.51
N MET A 104 -11.90 4.99 -3.70
CA MET A 104 -11.12 4.90 -4.94
C MET A 104 -10.54 6.25 -5.42
N SER A 105 -11.07 7.38 -4.93
CA SER A 105 -10.78 8.72 -5.50
C SER A 105 -10.35 9.77 -4.47
N ASP A 106 -10.97 9.80 -3.29
CA ASP A 106 -10.69 10.75 -2.21
C ASP A 106 -10.92 10.11 -0.83
N TYR A 107 -9.82 9.72 -0.17
CA TYR A 107 -9.85 9.12 1.16
C TYR A 107 -10.46 10.03 2.24
N LYS A 108 -10.37 11.37 2.10
CA LYS A 108 -10.97 12.29 3.07
C LYS A 108 -12.49 12.30 2.92
N LEU A 109 -12.98 12.28 1.69
CA LEU A 109 -14.41 12.15 1.41
C LEU A 109 -14.93 10.79 1.87
N ALA A 110 -14.22 9.70 1.56
CA ALA A 110 -14.56 8.34 2.00
C ALA A 110 -14.75 8.27 3.52
N ARG A 111 -13.79 8.82 4.27
CA ARG A 111 -13.88 8.90 5.73
C ARG A 111 -15.11 9.66 6.19
N ARG A 112 -15.44 10.79 5.56
CA ARG A 112 -16.61 11.62 5.91
C ARG A 112 -17.90 10.83 5.71
N ILE A 113 -18.08 10.24 4.53
CA ILE A 113 -19.28 9.47 4.16
C ILE A 113 -19.43 8.26 5.08
N LEU A 114 -18.37 7.48 5.27
CA LEU A 114 -18.43 6.28 6.10
C LEU A 114 -18.64 6.60 7.59
N SER A 115 -18.15 7.75 8.07
CA SER A 115 -18.47 8.22 9.42
C SER A 115 -19.96 8.55 9.58
N SER A 116 -20.61 9.09 8.53
CA SER A 116 -22.07 9.22 8.51
C SER A 116 -22.75 7.85 8.46
N ALA A 117 -22.23 6.90 7.67
CA ALA A 117 -22.76 5.54 7.59
C ALA A 117 -22.78 4.84 8.96
N VAL A 118 -21.73 5.01 9.78
CA VAL A 118 -21.70 4.48 11.15
C VAL A 118 -22.85 5.04 11.98
N LYS A 119 -23.09 6.37 11.93
CA LYS A 119 -24.15 7.03 12.70
C LYS A 119 -25.53 6.51 12.33
N VAL A 120 -25.84 6.42 11.04
CA VAL A 120 -27.11 5.89 10.54
C VAL A 120 -27.26 4.41 10.88
N SER A 121 -26.18 3.62 10.74
CA SER A 121 -26.23 2.19 11.04
C SER A 121 -26.46 1.88 12.52
N ALA A 122 -26.17 2.81 13.45
CA ALA A 122 -26.39 2.61 14.88
C ALA A 122 -27.88 2.34 15.20
N GLU A 123 -28.79 2.86 14.38
CA GLU A 123 -30.24 2.73 14.52
C GLU A 123 -30.79 1.40 13.96
N ASP A 124 -30.01 0.70 13.14
CA ASP A 124 -30.38 -0.58 12.52
C ASP A 124 -29.63 -1.75 13.19
N SER A 125 -30.30 -2.44 14.11
CA SER A 125 -29.72 -3.58 14.86
C SER A 125 -29.52 -4.83 13.99
N GLN A 126 -30.13 -4.90 12.80
CA GLN A 126 -30.27 -6.16 12.08
C GLN A 126 -29.13 -6.46 11.10
N ASN A 127 -28.23 -5.50 10.84
CA ASN A 127 -27.29 -5.61 9.71
C ASN A 127 -25.81 -5.56 10.13
N ARG A 128 -25.40 -6.56 10.94
CA ARG A 128 -24.01 -6.72 11.42
C ARG A 128 -22.97 -6.70 10.30
N ILE A 129 -23.27 -7.30 9.15
CA ILE A 129 -22.35 -7.38 8.00
C ILE A 129 -22.07 -5.99 7.43
N THR A 130 -23.12 -5.15 7.30
CA THR A 130 -22.95 -3.77 6.82
C THR A 130 -22.10 -2.96 7.79
N LYS A 131 -22.32 -3.10 9.11
CA LYS A 131 -21.50 -2.44 10.14
C LYS A 131 -20.03 -2.87 10.05
N ALA A 132 -19.78 -4.18 9.98
CA ALA A 132 -18.43 -4.73 9.86
C ALA A 132 -17.72 -4.17 8.62
N ARG A 133 -18.42 -4.10 7.48
CA ARG A 133 -17.87 -3.59 6.22
C ARG A 133 -17.60 -2.08 6.26
N ILE A 134 -18.49 -1.27 6.87
CA ILE A 134 -18.24 0.16 7.09
C ILE A 134 -16.95 0.36 7.90
N TYR A 135 -16.79 -0.38 8.99
CA TYR A 135 -15.60 -0.30 9.85
C TYR A 135 -14.33 -0.77 9.14
N LEU A 136 -14.42 -1.82 8.33
CA LEU A 136 -13.33 -2.30 7.49
C LEU A 136 -12.82 -1.19 6.56
N ILE A 137 -13.71 -0.56 5.80
CA ILE A 137 -13.31 0.48 4.85
C ILE A 137 -12.84 1.74 5.57
N LEU A 138 -13.42 2.09 6.73
CA LEU A 138 -12.89 3.17 7.57
C LEU A 138 -11.47 2.89 8.04
N GLY A 139 -11.19 1.65 8.44
CA GLY A 139 -9.85 1.20 8.81
C GLY A 139 -8.87 1.35 7.65
N GLU A 140 -9.22 0.84 6.47
CA GLU A 140 -8.40 0.96 5.26
C GLU A 140 -8.22 2.42 4.83
N THR A 141 -9.25 3.24 4.97
CA THR A 141 -9.22 4.68 4.67
C THR A 141 -8.24 5.41 5.59
N GLU A 142 -8.30 5.16 6.90
CA GLU A 142 -7.38 5.78 7.86
C GLU A 142 -5.95 5.24 7.69
N GLU A 143 -5.77 3.97 7.29
CA GLU A 143 -4.47 3.40 6.91
C GLU A 143 -3.87 4.17 5.72
N LYS A 144 -4.65 4.41 4.65
CA LYS A 144 -4.20 5.22 3.50
C LYS A 144 -3.90 6.67 3.84
N LEU A 145 -4.60 7.23 4.82
CA LEU A 145 -4.33 8.56 5.39
C LEU A 145 -3.18 8.56 6.42
N GLN A 146 -2.52 7.42 6.64
CA GLN A 146 -1.43 7.22 7.61
C GLN A 146 -1.83 7.56 9.05
N LYS A 147 -3.10 7.36 9.39
CA LYS A 147 -3.66 7.51 10.75
C LYS A 147 -3.78 6.15 11.41
N TYR A 148 -2.65 5.47 11.55
CA TYR A 148 -2.56 4.05 11.96
C TYR A 148 -3.30 3.72 13.27
N LYS A 149 -3.19 4.55 14.31
CA LYS A 149 -3.94 4.33 15.57
C LYS A 149 -5.46 4.35 15.37
N ARG A 150 -5.98 5.19 14.47
CA ARG A 150 -7.41 5.21 14.13
C ARG A 150 -7.80 4.01 13.27
N ALA A 151 -6.96 3.64 12.31
CA ALA A 151 -7.16 2.46 11.50
C ALA A 151 -7.29 1.20 12.35
N ILE A 152 -6.37 0.99 13.31
CA ILE A 152 -6.43 -0.12 14.29
C ILE A 152 -7.75 -0.09 15.05
N LYS A 153 -8.17 1.07 15.56
CA LYS A 153 -9.45 1.20 16.27
C LYS A 153 -10.63 0.78 15.41
N TYR A 154 -10.70 1.24 14.15
CA TYR A 154 -11.80 0.87 13.26
C TYR A 154 -11.76 -0.61 12.87
N PHE A 155 -10.59 -1.19 12.62
CA PHE A 155 -10.47 -2.63 12.37
C PHE A 155 -10.91 -3.46 13.57
N LYS A 156 -10.54 -3.09 14.81
CA LYS A 156 -11.03 -3.74 16.04
C LYS A 156 -12.55 -3.62 16.19
N ASN A 157 -13.11 -2.45 15.96
CA ASN A 157 -14.57 -2.28 15.96
C ASN A 157 -15.26 -3.15 14.91
N GLY A 158 -14.66 -3.32 13.72
CA GLY A 158 -15.19 -4.18 12.67
C GLY A 158 -15.16 -5.66 13.06
N LEU A 159 -14.08 -6.08 13.75
CA LEU A 159 -13.88 -7.45 14.23
C LEU A 159 -15.01 -7.90 15.18
N GLU A 160 -15.52 -7.00 16.03
CA GLU A 160 -16.61 -7.27 16.97
C GLU A 160 -17.94 -7.70 16.31
N TYR A 161 -18.11 -7.43 15.02
CA TYR A 161 -19.33 -7.81 14.28
C TYR A 161 -19.22 -9.17 13.57
N PHE A 162 -18.04 -9.78 13.56
CA PHE A 162 -17.80 -11.10 12.99
C PHE A 162 -17.92 -12.18 14.07
N ASN A 163 -18.47 -13.33 13.68
CA ASN A 163 -18.64 -14.48 14.57
C ASN A 163 -17.63 -15.56 14.20
N GLU A 164 -16.70 -15.88 15.10
CA GLU A 164 -15.64 -16.88 14.88
C GLU A 164 -16.17 -18.28 14.51
N GLN A 165 -17.38 -18.62 14.97
CA GLN A 165 -18.02 -19.90 14.68
C GLN A 165 -18.63 -19.95 13.26
N GLU A 166 -18.80 -18.80 12.62
CA GLU A 166 -19.34 -18.73 11.26
C GLU A 166 -18.23 -18.81 10.23
N LYS A 167 -18.23 -19.90 9.45
CA LYS A 167 -17.25 -20.14 8.38
C LYS A 167 -17.10 -18.97 7.39
N ARG A 168 -18.18 -18.22 7.13
CA ARG A 168 -18.17 -17.05 6.24
C ARG A 168 -17.41 -15.85 6.80
N ASP A 169 -17.29 -15.76 8.13
CA ASP A 169 -16.66 -14.65 8.84
C ASP A 169 -15.17 -14.93 9.13
N GLN A 170 -14.78 -16.21 9.20
CA GLN A 170 -13.40 -16.65 9.54
C GLN A 170 -12.32 -15.99 8.69
N TYR A 171 -12.50 -15.92 7.37
CA TYR A 171 -11.52 -15.28 6.49
C TYR A 171 -11.38 -13.78 6.79
N MET A 172 -12.48 -13.10 7.12
CA MET A 172 -12.44 -11.67 7.42
C MET A 172 -11.83 -11.39 8.78
N ILE A 173 -12.07 -12.26 9.77
CA ILE A 173 -11.38 -12.25 11.06
C ILE A 173 -9.87 -12.39 10.82
N PHE A 174 -9.46 -13.42 10.08
CA PHE A 174 -8.07 -13.63 9.69
C PHE A 174 -7.44 -12.40 9.01
N TYR A 175 -8.13 -11.81 8.03
CA TYR A 175 -7.66 -10.59 7.35
C TYR A 175 -7.55 -9.40 8.30
N LEU A 176 -8.50 -9.21 9.22
CA LEU A 176 -8.44 -8.13 10.21
C LEU A 176 -7.30 -8.34 11.20
N HIS A 177 -7.03 -9.57 11.65
CA HIS A 177 -5.87 -9.86 12.49
C HIS A 177 -4.57 -9.48 11.79
N PHE A 178 -4.42 -9.83 10.52
CA PHE A 178 -3.28 -9.43 9.69
C PHE A 178 -3.12 -7.89 9.63
N LYS A 179 -4.21 -7.18 9.31
CA LYS A 179 -4.23 -5.72 9.22
C LYS A 179 -3.88 -5.04 10.54
N ILE A 180 -4.44 -5.52 11.64
CA ILE A 180 -4.16 -4.98 12.97
C ILE A 180 -2.69 -5.23 13.34
N GLY A 181 -2.19 -6.46 13.15
CA GLY A 181 -0.81 -6.82 13.49
C GLY A 181 0.23 -6.04 12.69
N THR A 182 0.04 -5.88 11.38
CA THR A 182 0.94 -5.09 10.53
C THR A 182 0.94 -3.60 10.90
N LEU A 183 -0.22 -3.06 11.28
CA LEU A 183 -0.30 -1.68 11.75
C LEU A 183 0.37 -1.47 13.11
N TYR A 184 0.20 -2.40 14.05
CA TYR A 184 0.93 -2.36 15.32
C TYR A 184 2.45 -2.40 15.10
N ALA A 185 2.93 -3.24 14.19
CA ALA A 185 4.34 -3.25 13.80
C ALA A 185 4.78 -1.89 13.24
N THR A 186 3.96 -1.25 12.42
CA THR A 186 4.25 0.07 11.82
C THR A 186 4.35 1.19 12.86
N ILE A 187 3.59 1.11 13.96
CA ILE A 187 3.64 2.11 15.05
C ILE A 187 4.56 1.69 16.20
N ASN A 188 5.38 0.67 16.02
CA ASN A 188 6.35 0.14 16.99
C ASN A 188 5.72 -0.38 18.30
N GLU A 189 4.45 -0.79 18.28
CA GLU A 189 3.80 -1.48 19.41
C GLU A 189 4.07 -2.98 19.29
N ALA A 190 5.29 -3.36 19.66
CA ALA A 190 5.86 -4.64 19.26
C ALA A 190 5.19 -5.88 19.89
N ASP A 191 4.66 -5.79 21.10
CA ASP A 191 3.99 -6.92 21.76
C ASP A 191 2.63 -7.24 21.12
N ASP A 192 1.79 -6.23 20.88
CA ASP A 192 0.54 -6.40 20.13
C ASP A 192 0.81 -6.90 18.70
N ALA A 193 1.83 -6.36 18.02
CA ALA A 193 2.20 -6.81 16.68
C ALA A 193 2.55 -8.30 16.67
N ILE A 194 3.35 -8.77 17.63
CA ILE A 194 3.73 -10.17 17.75
C ILE A 194 2.51 -11.07 17.98
N GLU A 195 1.60 -10.68 18.89
CA GLU A 195 0.40 -11.44 19.18
C GLU A 195 -0.47 -11.62 17.92
N PHE A 196 -0.84 -10.51 17.27
CA PHE A 196 -1.72 -10.52 16.11
C PHE A 196 -1.10 -11.21 14.89
N LEU A 197 0.19 -10.97 14.61
CA LEU A 197 0.86 -11.57 13.46
C LEU A 197 1.16 -13.06 13.66
N SER A 198 1.48 -13.49 14.89
CA SER A 198 1.66 -14.92 15.18
C SER A 198 0.35 -15.67 14.97
N LYS A 199 -0.77 -15.10 15.46
CA LYS A 199 -2.09 -15.68 15.21
C LYS A 199 -2.45 -15.72 13.73
N THR A 200 -2.10 -14.67 13.00
CA THR A 200 -2.29 -14.61 11.54
C THR A 200 -1.55 -15.73 10.83
N ILE A 201 -0.31 -16.03 11.20
CA ILE A 201 0.49 -17.10 10.57
C ILE A 201 -0.15 -18.47 10.80
N GLU A 202 -0.65 -18.75 12.02
CA GLU A 202 -1.39 -19.99 12.31
C GLU A 202 -2.61 -20.15 11.40
N LEU A 203 -3.43 -19.09 11.29
CA LEU A 203 -4.65 -19.10 10.48
C LEU A 203 -4.38 -19.13 8.97
N ALA A 204 -3.24 -18.62 8.53
CA ALA A 204 -2.90 -18.59 7.11
C ALA A 204 -2.74 -20.00 6.52
N ASP A 205 -2.30 -20.97 7.33
CA ASP A 205 -2.21 -22.37 6.92
C ASP A 205 -3.61 -23.00 6.77
N GLU A 206 -4.57 -22.63 7.61
CA GLU A 206 -5.96 -23.08 7.52
C GLU A 206 -6.66 -22.52 6.26
N HIS A 207 -6.36 -21.26 5.91
CA HIS A 207 -6.93 -20.57 4.76
C HIS A 207 -6.15 -20.75 3.45
N GLN A 208 -4.98 -21.41 3.49
CA GLN A 208 -4.07 -21.59 2.36
C GLN A 208 -3.66 -20.26 1.69
N ASP A 209 -3.60 -19.17 2.46
CA ASP A 209 -3.24 -17.83 1.96
C ASP A 209 -1.75 -17.56 2.23
N SER A 210 -0.91 -18.03 1.29
CA SER A 210 0.54 -17.85 1.36
C SER A 210 0.97 -16.38 1.30
N ASN A 211 0.19 -15.51 0.68
CA ASN A 211 0.52 -14.09 0.56
C ASN A 211 0.47 -13.40 1.91
N ILE A 212 -0.63 -13.56 2.64
CA ILE A 212 -0.77 -13.02 4.01
C ILE A 212 0.27 -13.64 4.95
N LYS A 213 0.55 -14.95 4.82
CA LYS A 213 1.61 -15.60 5.60
C LYS A 213 2.98 -14.95 5.38
N ILE A 214 3.40 -14.78 4.12
CA ILE A 214 4.68 -14.13 3.76
C ILE A 214 4.76 -12.72 4.35
N HIS A 215 3.73 -11.89 4.16
CA HIS A 215 3.71 -10.53 4.69
C HIS A 215 3.78 -10.51 6.22
N SER A 216 3.11 -11.45 6.89
CA SER A 216 3.12 -11.56 8.35
C SER A 216 4.50 -11.96 8.89
N LEU A 217 5.18 -12.91 8.22
CA LEU A 217 6.53 -13.33 8.56
C LEU A 217 7.55 -12.18 8.43
N ILE A 218 7.48 -11.42 7.33
CA ILE A 218 8.35 -10.25 7.12
C ILE A 218 8.07 -9.18 8.19
N SER A 219 6.79 -8.94 8.51
CA SER A 219 6.41 -7.96 9.53
C SER A 219 6.87 -8.38 10.92
N LEU A 220 6.74 -9.66 11.30
CA LEU A 220 7.30 -10.19 12.54
C LEU A 220 8.82 -10.05 12.61
N ALA A 221 9.51 -10.33 11.50
CA ALA A 221 10.96 -10.18 11.46
C ALA A 221 11.39 -8.73 11.77
N LYS A 222 10.72 -7.75 11.18
CA LYS A 222 10.95 -6.33 11.49
C LYS A 222 10.67 -6.01 12.95
N THR A 223 9.53 -6.46 13.48
CA THR A 223 9.18 -6.25 14.89
C THR A 223 10.19 -6.87 15.87
N TYR A 224 10.79 -8.02 15.52
CA TYR A 224 11.83 -8.64 16.33
C TYR A 224 13.21 -7.98 16.17
N ALA A 225 13.49 -7.35 15.03
CA ALA A 225 14.71 -6.58 14.82
C ALA A 225 14.78 -5.39 15.81
N ASP A 226 13.65 -4.72 16.03
CA ASP A 226 13.55 -3.63 17.01
C ASP A 226 13.71 -4.10 18.47
N LYS A 227 13.50 -5.39 18.74
CA LYS A 227 13.76 -6.02 20.05
C LYS A 227 15.16 -6.65 20.15
N GLU A 228 16.05 -6.39 19.20
CA GLU A 228 17.42 -6.93 19.10
C GLU A 228 17.50 -8.47 19.09
N LYS A 229 16.40 -9.17 18.75
CA LYS A 229 16.34 -10.64 18.73
C LYS A 229 16.77 -11.20 17.37
N SER A 230 18.04 -11.01 17.05
CA SER A 230 18.67 -11.32 15.76
C SER A 230 18.37 -12.72 15.19
N GLU A 231 18.31 -13.75 16.05
CA GLU A 231 18.03 -15.13 15.61
C GLU A 231 16.60 -15.29 15.07
N LYS A 232 15.62 -14.65 15.73
CA LYS A 232 14.22 -14.70 15.29
C LYS A 232 14.02 -13.99 13.96
N VAL A 233 14.71 -12.87 13.74
CA VAL A 233 14.67 -12.13 12.48
C VAL A 233 15.06 -13.04 11.31
N ILE A 234 16.23 -13.69 11.42
CA ILE A 234 16.71 -14.61 10.38
C ILE A 234 15.76 -15.80 10.19
N TYR A 235 15.23 -16.36 11.29
CA TYR A 235 14.28 -17.49 11.23
C TYR A 235 13.05 -17.14 10.39
N TYR A 236 12.35 -16.05 10.71
CA TYR A 236 11.12 -15.66 10.00
C TYR A 236 11.41 -15.22 8.56
N LEU A 237 12.52 -14.53 8.30
CA LEU A 237 12.90 -14.14 6.93
C LEU A 237 13.27 -15.33 6.06
N LYS A 238 13.92 -16.37 6.61
CA LYS A 238 14.22 -17.60 5.87
C LYS A 238 12.93 -18.30 5.44
N ASP A 239 11.95 -18.40 6.35
CA ASP A 239 10.65 -18.98 6.04
C ASP A 239 9.90 -18.16 4.98
N ALA A 240 9.88 -16.83 5.12
CA ALA A 240 9.26 -15.94 4.14
C ALA A 240 9.91 -16.07 2.75
N LEU A 241 11.25 -16.08 2.67
CA LEU A 241 11.99 -16.21 1.41
C LEU A 241 11.79 -17.59 0.77
N HIS A 242 11.64 -18.65 1.57
CA HIS A 242 11.29 -19.97 1.05
C HIS A 242 9.91 -19.97 0.37
N LEU A 243 8.89 -19.44 1.07
CA LEU A 243 7.52 -19.35 0.55
C LEU A 243 7.41 -18.42 -0.67
N LEU A 244 8.23 -17.36 -0.72
CA LEU A 244 8.29 -16.44 -1.87
C LEU A 244 8.76 -17.12 -3.16
N GLY A 245 9.49 -18.24 -3.08
CA GLY A 245 10.05 -18.93 -4.25
C GLY A 245 9.01 -19.37 -5.27
N ASP A 246 7.82 -19.75 -4.79
CA ASP A 246 6.71 -20.33 -5.57
C ASP A 246 5.43 -19.47 -5.53
N SER A 247 5.47 -18.28 -4.89
CA SER A 247 4.29 -17.43 -4.76
C SER A 247 4.18 -16.35 -5.84
N PRO A 248 2.98 -15.79 -6.08
CA PRO A 248 2.79 -14.63 -6.95
C PRO A 248 3.55 -13.38 -6.50
N LEU A 249 4.08 -13.36 -5.28
CA LEU A 249 4.87 -12.25 -4.75
C LEU A 249 6.33 -12.31 -5.19
N LYS A 250 6.76 -13.37 -5.88
CA LYS A 250 8.11 -13.47 -6.43
C LYS A 250 8.41 -12.33 -7.39
N GLY A 251 9.49 -11.61 -7.10
CA GLY A 251 9.95 -10.48 -7.91
C GLY A 251 9.17 -9.19 -7.69
N THR A 252 8.22 -9.18 -6.76
CA THR A 252 7.51 -7.96 -6.35
C THR A 252 8.34 -7.16 -5.34
N TYR A 253 7.82 -5.98 -4.97
CA TYR A 253 8.37 -5.17 -3.88
C TYR A 253 8.52 -5.96 -2.57
N THR A 254 7.57 -6.86 -2.25
CA THR A 254 7.61 -7.70 -1.04
C THR A 254 8.83 -8.62 -1.03
N HIS A 255 9.17 -9.20 -2.19
CA HIS A 255 10.35 -10.04 -2.33
C HIS A 255 11.64 -9.24 -2.10
N ALA A 256 11.76 -8.09 -2.77
CA ALA A 256 12.92 -7.21 -2.59
C ALA A 256 13.06 -6.71 -1.14
N GLU A 257 11.94 -6.48 -0.46
CA GLU A 257 11.93 -6.11 0.95
C GLU A 257 12.42 -7.24 1.86
N ALA A 258 11.93 -8.47 1.70
CA ALA A 258 12.42 -9.61 2.48
C ALA A 258 13.94 -9.81 2.36
N LEU A 259 14.48 -9.65 1.14
CA LEU A 259 15.92 -9.71 0.89
C LEU A 259 16.66 -8.55 1.55
N THR A 260 16.10 -7.33 1.51
CA THR A 260 16.69 -6.16 2.17
C THR A 260 16.78 -6.38 3.68
N GLU A 261 15.70 -6.83 4.32
CA GLU A 261 15.68 -7.12 5.75
C GLU A 261 16.67 -8.23 6.12
N MET A 262 16.84 -9.23 5.25
CA MET A 262 17.82 -10.31 5.48
C MET A 262 19.25 -9.78 5.39
N GLY A 263 19.55 -8.95 4.39
CA GLY A 263 20.83 -8.26 4.26
C GLY A 263 21.12 -7.39 5.49
N TYR A 264 20.12 -6.64 5.95
CA TYR A 264 20.22 -5.80 7.15
C TYR A 264 20.45 -6.62 8.42
N ALA A 265 19.74 -7.74 8.60
CA ALA A 265 19.92 -8.63 9.75
C ALA A 265 21.34 -9.21 9.84
N TYR A 266 21.97 -9.52 8.71
CA TYR A 266 23.38 -9.94 8.68
C TYR A 266 24.35 -8.77 8.87
N PHE A 267 24.03 -7.60 8.29
CA PHE A 267 24.82 -6.38 8.44
C PHE A 267 24.94 -5.95 9.91
N THR A 268 23.85 -5.93 10.67
CA THR A 268 23.86 -5.54 12.10
C THR A 268 24.64 -6.53 12.97
N GLN A 269 24.77 -7.78 12.53
CA GLN A 269 25.63 -8.79 13.16
C GLN A 269 27.10 -8.73 12.68
N SER A 270 27.48 -7.71 11.90
CA SER A 270 28.79 -7.59 11.24
C SER A 270 29.15 -8.78 10.33
N LYS A 271 28.16 -9.55 9.89
CA LYS A 271 28.32 -10.70 8.97
C LYS A 271 28.25 -10.22 7.52
N TYR A 272 29.17 -9.34 7.14
CA TYR A 272 29.14 -8.62 5.87
C TYR A 272 29.14 -9.54 4.64
N GLU A 273 29.90 -10.64 4.69
CA GLU A 273 29.95 -11.63 3.59
C GLU A 273 28.59 -12.27 3.32
N GLN A 274 27.79 -12.47 4.37
CA GLN A 274 26.46 -13.04 4.25
C GLN A 274 25.43 -11.98 3.81
N ALA A 275 25.62 -10.71 4.16
CA ALA A 275 24.71 -9.62 3.79
C ALA A 275 24.78 -9.26 2.28
N ILE A 276 25.98 -9.28 1.70
CA ILE A 276 26.26 -8.91 0.31
C ILE A 276 25.30 -9.57 -0.72
N PRO A 277 25.16 -10.91 -0.77
CA PRO A 277 24.31 -11.55 -1.77
C PRO A 277 22.83 -11.17 -1.66
N TYR A 278 22.37 -10.81 -0.45
CA TYR A 278 21.00 -10.35 -0.25
C TYR A 278 20.80 -8.92 -0.74
N TYR A 279 21.74 -8.02 -0.46
CA TYR A 279 21.69 -6.65 -1.00
C TYR A 279 21.82 -6.61 -2.52
N GLU A 280 22.67 -7.45 -3.11
CA GLU A 280 22.79 -7.57 -4.56
C GLU A 280 21.46 -8.00 -5.19
N GLN A 281 20.83 -9.06 -4.68
CA GLN A 281 19.53 -9.53 -5.16
C GLN A 281 18.43 -8.48 -4.95
N ALA A 282 18.39 -7.84 -3.78
CA ALA A 282 17.39 -6.81 -3.47
C ALA A 282 17.48 -5.61 -4.42
N THR A 283 18.68 -5.09 -4.65
CA THR A 283 18.87 -3.95 -5.55
C THR A 283 18.52 -4.28 -6.99
N ASN A 284 18.89 -5.46 -7.49
CA ASN A 284 18.49 -5.93 -8.82
C ASN A 284 16.96 -6.00 -8.96
N LEU A 285 16.27 -6.60 -7.99
CA LEU A 285 14.81 -6.66 -8.00
C LEU A 285 14.17 -5.28 -7.98
N TYR A 286 14.62 -4.37 -7.11
CA TYR A 286 14.09 -3.02 -7.04
C TYR A 286 14.24 -2.26 -8.37
N TRP A 287 15.35 -2.44 -9.08
CA TRP A 287 15.56 -1.83 -10.41
C TRP A 287 14.66 -2.41 -11.50
N ASN A 288 14.19 -3.64 -11.35
CA ASN A 288 13.26 -4.27 -12.28
C ASN A 288 11.78 -3.89 -12.02
N LEU A 289 11.49 -3.15 -10.94
CA LEU A 289 10.16 -2.62 -10.68
C LEU A 289 9.90 -1.36 -11.51
N SER A 290 8.64 -1.13 -11.91
CA SER A 290 8.27 0.06 -12.70
C SER A 290 8.57 1.39 -12.00
N ASN A 291 8.46 1.42 -10.67
CA ASN A 291 8.73 2.61 -9.84
C ASN A 291 9.68 2.24 -8.69
N PRO A 292 11.01 2.23 -8.92
CA PRO A 292 11.97 1.88 -7.90
C PRO A 292 11.96 2.89 -6.73
N PRO A 293 12.01 2.42 -5.47
CA PRO A 293 12.02 3.30 -4.30
C PRO A 293 13.40 3.93 -4.11
N MET A 294 13.68 5.04 -4.81
CA MET A 294 15.03 5.66 -4.87
C MET A 294 15.63 5.93 -3.49
N ARG A 295 14.83 6.43 -2.53
CA ARG A 295 15.27 6.64 -1.14
C ARG A 295 15.80 5.35 -0.52
N LYS A 296 15.05 4.26 -0.65
CA LYS A 296 15.38 2.94 -0.08
C LYS A 296 16.59 2.33 -0.78
N LEU A 297 16.63 2.41 -2.12
CA LEU A 297 17.79 1.97 -2.91
C LEU A 297 19.07 2.69 -2.48
N GLY A 298 19.01 4.00 -2.22
CA GLY A 298 20.12 4.77 -1.68
C GLY A 298 20.64 4.20 -0.37
N MET A 299 19.75 3.95 0.59
CA MET A 299 20.11 3.35 1.89
C MET A 299 20.71 1.96 1.75
N ILE A 300 20.12 1.11 0.90
CA ILE A 300 20.62 -0.25 0.63
C ILE A 300 22.02 -0.19 0.02
N TYR A 301 22.25 0.70 -0.96
CA TYR A 301 23.58 0.86 -1.55
C TYR A 301 24.61 1.38 -0.56
N MET A 302 24.25 2.27 0.38
CA MET A 302 25.16 2.68 1.46
C MET A 302 25.62 1.49 2.30
N GLN A 303 24.66 0.68 2.77
CA GLN A 303 24.94 -0.51 3.60
C GLN A 303 25.70 -1.58 2.81
N PHE A 304 25.33 -1.80 1.56
CA PHE A 304 26.00 -2.73 0.67
C PHE A 304 27.45 -2.32 0.41
N SER A 305 27.70 -1.03 0.14
CA SER A 305 29.05 -0.51 -0.06
C SER A 305 29.90 -0.67 1.19
N PHE A 306 29.32 -0.42 2.37
CA PHE A 306 29.99 -0.65 3.65
C PHE A 306 30.36 -2.13 3.85
N CYS A 307 29.45 -3.07 3.54
CA CYS A 307 29.78 -4.50 3.58
C CYS A 307 30.98 -4.84 2.68
N LEU A 308 31.01 -4.28 1.47
CA LEU A 308 32.07 -4.50 0.49
C LEU A 308 33.41 -3.89 0.96
N GLU A 309 33.40 -2.72 1.60
CA GLU A 309 34.60 -2.11 2.19
C GLU A 309 35.26 -3.04 3.23
N ASN A 310 34.45 -3.77 4.01
CA ASN A 310 34.90 -4.60 5.13
C ASN A 310 35.25 -6.06 4.74
N GLN A 311 35.28 -6.42 3.45
CA GLN A 311 35.64 -7.77 3.00
C GLN A 311 37.13 -7.92 2.66
N THR A 312 37.57 -7.35 1.53
CA THR A 312 38.94 -7.46 1.02
C THR A 312 39.33 -6.19 0.27
N LYS A 313 40.64 -5.97 0.04
CA LYS A 313 41.13 -4.81 -0.75
C LYS A 313 40.57 -4.74 -2.17
N GLN A 314 40.23 -5.87 -2.79
CA GLN A 314 39.64 -5.89 -4.14
C GLN A 314 38.17 -5.45 -4.11
N SER A 315 37.46 -5.75 -3.02
CA SER A 315 36.09 -5.31 -2.77
C SER A 315 35.98 -3.79 -2.55
N THR A 316 37.07 -3.10 -2.17
CA THR A 316 37.09 -1.65 -1.95
C THR A 316 36.80 -0.84 -3.23
N SER A 317 37.32 -1.26 -4.40
CA SER A 317 37.01 -0.55 -5.65
C SER A 317 35.54 -0.71 -6.05
N ILE A 318 34.95 -1.88 -5.74
CA ILE A 318 33.53 -2.19 -6.01
C ILE A 318 32.65 -1.39 -5.07
N ALA A 319 33.02 -1.29 -3.78
CA ALA A 319 32.36 -0.45 -2.79
C ALA A 319 32.21 1.00 -3.27
N GLY A 320 33.29 1.57 -3.84
CA GLY A 320 33.25 2.92 -4.43
C GLY A 320 32.14 3.08 -5.47
N VAL A 321 31.99 2.13 -6.40
CA VAL A 321 30.93 2.18 -7.43
C VAL A 321 29.53 2.14 -6.81
N HIS A 322 29.32 1.36 -5.76
CA HIS A 322 28.03 1.31 -5.08
C HIS A 322 27.75 2.57 -4.23
N TYR A 323 28.79 3.20 -3.65
CA TYR A 323 28.65 4.49 -3.00
C TYR A 323 28.20 5.58 -3.97
N GLU A 324 28.73 5.60 -5.20
CA GLU A 324 28.26 6.53 -6.24
C GLU A 324 26.77 6.29 -6.57
N LYS A 325 26.38 5.02 -6.75
CA LYS A 325 24.97 4.65 -6.98
C LYS A 325 24.07 5.07 -5.80
N ALA A 326 24.56 4.99 -4.57
CA ALA A 326 23.80 5.42 -3.40
C ALA A 326 23.46 6.91 -3.48
N ILE A 327 24.47 7.75 -3.78
CA ILE A 327 24.27 9.20 -3.93
C ILE A 327 23.32 9.52 -5.10
N ASP A 328 23.49 8.87 -6.26
CA ASP A 328 22.61 9.09 -7.41
C ASP A 328 21.14 8.73 -7.11
N CYS A 329 20.90 7.72 -6.26
CA CYS A 329 19.55 7.37 -5.80
C CYS A 329 19.01 8.39 -4.80
N LEU A 330 19.83 8.85 -3.85
CA LEU A 330 19.42 9.81 -2.83
C LEU A 330 19.16 11.22 -3.40
N GLU A 331 19.90 11.64 -4.42
CA GLU A 331 19.62 12.87 -5.18
C GLU A 331 18.23 12.84 -5.84
N LYS A 332 17.76 11.66 -6.27
CA LYS A 332 16.41 11.49 -6.84
C LYS A 332 15.32 11.34 -5.78
N ALA A 333 15.68 11.14 -4.51
CA ALA A 333 14.75 10.85 -3.43
C ALA A 333 14.14 12.09 -2.78
N ASN A 334 14.70 13.29 -3.04
CA ASN A 334 14.32 14.56 -2.41
C ASN A 334 14.36 14.53 -0.88
N ASP A 335 15.27 13.76 -0.29
CA ASP A 335 15.55 13.73 1.16
C ASP A 335 16.94 14.33 1.40
N GLU A 336 16.96 15.66 1.58
CA GLU A 336 18.21 16.41 1.65
C GLU A 336 19.02 16.12 2.93
N GLU A 337 18.38 15.73 4.03
CA GLU A 337 19.07 15.36 5.28
C GLU A 337 19.80 14.02 5.11
N LEU A 338 19.09 13.02 4.57
CA LEU A 338 19.69 11.72 4.29
C LEU A 338 20.80 11.82 3.24
N LEU A 339 20.62 12.64 2.21
CA LEU A 339 21.65 12.88 1.19
C LEU A 339 22.89 13.54 1.78
N GLU A 340 22.74 14.52 2.68
CA GLU A 340 23.86 15.19 3.34
C GLU A 340 24.70 14.22 4.17
N ASN A 341 24.04 13.39 5.00
CA ASN A 341 24.70 12.37 5.80
C ASN A 341 25.44 11.35 4.92
N ALA A 342 24.79 10.87 3.86
CA ALA A 342 25.40 9.93 2.92
C ALA A 342 26.61 10.53 2.20
N LEU A 343 26.55 11.81 1.80
CA LEU A 343 27.67 12.49 1.16
C LEU A 343 28.88 12.58 2.10
N ALA A 344 28.67 12.86 3.39
CA ALA A 344 29.75 12.90 4.38
C ALA A 344 30.47 11.55 4.51
N ASP A 345 29.71 10.45 4.57
CA ASP A 345 30.25 9.08 4.61
C ASP A 345 31.04 8.74 3.33
N VAL A 346 30.50 9.09 2.17
CA VAL A 346 31.13 8.83 0.86
C VAL A 346 32.41 9.65 0.68
N ILE A 347 32.44 10.91 1.12
CA ILE A 347 33.65 11.74 1.13
C ILE A 347 34.73 11.09 2.01
N SER A 348 34.33 10.66 3.21
CA SER A 348 35.24 9.99 4.17
C SER A 348 35.81 8.70 3.59
N PHE A 349 34.99 7.91 2.88
CA PHE A 349 35.45 6.72 2.16
C PHE A 349 36.50 7.04 1.09
N PHE A 350 36.24 8.03 0.23
CA PHE A 350 37.17 8.39 -0.84
C PHE A 350 38.45 9.08 -0.33
N GLU A 351 38.40 9.70 0.85
CA GLU A 351 39.58 10.14 1.58
C GLU A 351 40.44 8.96 2.05
N ARG A 352 39.85 8.00 2.79
CA ARG A 352 40.57 6.82 3.30
C ARG A 352 41.19 5.97 2.17
N THR A 353 40.55 5.94 1.01
CA THR A 353 41.02 5.17 -0.17
C THR A 353 41.95 5.97 -1.08
N ASN A 354 42.37 7.19 -0.70
CA ASN A 354 43.25 8.07 -1.47
C ASN A 354 42.74 8.42 -2.88
N ASN A 355 41.42 8.43 -3.09
CA ASN A 355 40.81 8.83 -4.35
C ASN A 355 40.42 10.32 -4.35
N GLY A 356 41.43 11.18 -4.44
CA GLY A 356 41.23 12.64 -4.37
C GLY A 356 40.30 13.21 -5.46
N ARG A 357 40.20 12.57 -6.62
CA ARG A 357 39.29 12.99 -7.69
C ARG A 357 37.83 12.79 -7.29
N LYS A 358 37.47 11.62 -6.77
CA LYS A 358 36.11 11.32 -6.32
C LYS A 358 35.78 12.07 -5.03
N LYS A 359 36.72 12.18 -4.09
CA LYS A 359 36.56 13.02 -2.88
C LYS A 359 36.08 14.44 -3.23
N ARG A 360 36.83 15.15 -4.09
CA ARG A 360 36.49 16.52 -4.53
C ARG A 360 35.15 16.61 -5.24
N LEU A 361 34.77 15.60 -6.03
CA LEU A 361 33.46 15.55 -6.69
C LEU A 361 32.33 15.57 -5.66
N PHE A 362 32.41 14.74 -4.61
CA PHE A 362 31.38 14.65 -3.58
C PHE A 362 31.42 15.83 -2.59
N GLU A 363 32.59 16.40 -2.30
CA GLU A 363 32.71 17.66 -1.54
C GLU A 363 31.97 18.81 -2.24
N ASN A 364 32.12 18.93 -3.57
CA ASN A 364 31.38 19.93 -4.33
C ASN A 364 29.87 19.69 -4.29
N LYS A 365 29.41 18.43 -4.38
CA LYS A 365 27.98 18.09 -4.20
C LYS A 365 27.48 18.48 -2.81
N PHE A 366 28.25 18.19 -1.77
CA PHE A 366 27.93 18.52 -0.38
C PHE A 366 27.80 20.04 -0.17
N VAL A 367 28.78 20.83 -0.64
CA VAL A 367 28.73 22.30 -0.56
C VAL A 367 27.56 22.89 -1.34
N ASN A 368 27.22 22.34 -2.50
CA ASN A 368 26.06 22.80 -3.27
C ASN A 368 24.76 22.54 -2.52
N LEU A 369 24.61 21.36 -1.91
CA LEU A 369 23.44 20.99 -1.12
C LEU A 369 23.27 21.92 0.10
N THR A 370 24.33 22.16 0.86
CA THR A 370 24.27 23.04 2.05
C THR A 370 23.93 24.47 1.67
N ASN A 371 24.53 25.01 0.60
CA ASN A 371 24.20 26.34 0.10
C ASN A 371 22.73 26.48 -0.36
N GLN A 372 22.16 25.42 -0.94
CA GLN A 372 20.73 25.40 -1.30
C GLN A 372 19.84 25.42 -0.06
N LYS A 373 20.17 24.63 0.96
CA LYS A 373 19.46 24.66 2.26
C LYS A 373 19.46 26.04 2.88
N THR A 374 20.62 26.71 2.93
CA THR A 374 20.74 28.06 3.53
C THR A 374 19.95 29.13 2.76
N ARG A 375 19.68 28.91 1.46
CA ARG A 375 18.86 29.84 0.65
C ARG A 375 17.37 29.61 0.79
N ASN A 376 16.96 28.40 1.17
CA ASN A 376 15.57 27.98 1.28
C ASN A 376 15.02 28.06 2.73
N ALA A 377 15.90 28.18 3.72
CA ALA A 377 15.59 28.47 5.13
C ALA A 377 15.46 29.98 5.36
#